data_AF-A0A914L9V0-F1
#
_entry.id   AF-A0A914L9V0-F1
#
_cell.length_a   1.000
_cell.length_b   1.000
_cell.length_c   1.000
_cell.angle_alpha   90.00
_cell.angle_beta   90.00
_cell.angle_gamma   90.00
#
_symmetry.space_group_name_H-M   'P 1'
#
loop_
_entity.id
_entity.type
_entity.pdbx_description
1 polymer ?
#
loop_
_entity_poly.entity_id
_entity_poly.type
_entity_poly.pdbx_seq_one_letter_code
_entity_poly.pdbx_strand_id
1 'polypeptide(L)'
;MLESTEQLQLNLIRSHATGYGKPLEPAKARMLLALRVNVLAKGHSGISLENLEKLIDAFNAYCVSYVPEQGTVGCSGDLCPLAHLALGLLGEGQMWSPSTGWAPASDVLKHNGLRPIELSYKEGLALINGTQLVSSIGSLAVVRAENLAKQADVIAALTLDVLKGTTRAFDAKVHKVRPHKGQNLVAGRLRALLHSDLNRSEIAESHRHCGKVQDAYTLRCVPQVHGVTHDTIEFVKELLNIEINSATDNPLIFSDVEEIISGGNFHGEYPAKAIKNKYN
;
A
#
# COMPACT_ATOMS: atom_id res chain seq x y z
N MET A 1 -33.39 -17.09 17.49
CA MET A 1 -33.06 -16.54 16.16
C MET A 1 -31.91 -15.53 16.25
N LEU A 2 -31.93 -14.62 17.23
CA LEU A 2 -30.88 -13.63 17.50
C LEU A 2 -29.51 -14.25 17.86
N GLU A 3 -29.46 -15.12 18.87
CA GLU A 3 -28.21 -15.83 19.28
C GLU A 3 -27.57 -16.61 18.12
N SER A 4 -28.37 -17.14 17.20
CA SER A 4 -27.88 -17.88 16.03
C SER A 4 -27.15 -16.97 15.02
N THR A 5 -27.40 -15.66 15.04
CA THR A 5 -26.88 -14.72 14.03
C THR A 5 -25.59 -14.05 14.50
N GLU A 6 -25.51 -13.70 15.79
CA GLU A 6 -24.26 -13.24 16.43
C GLU A 6 -23.23 -14.37 16.45
N GLN A 7 -23.65 -15.57 16.84
CA GLN A 7 -22.80 -16.76 16.80
C GLN A 7 -22.32 -17.07 15.37
N LEU A 8 -23.15 -16.81 14.35
CA LEU A 8 -22.75 -16.96 12.96
C LEU A 8 -21.63 -15.99 12.58
N GLN A 9 -21.70 -14.71 12.99
CA GLN A 9 -20.63 -13.74 12.71
C GLN A 9 -19.32 -14.11 13.41
N LEU A 10 -19.41 -14.55 14.66
CA LEU A 10 -18.24 -15.02 15.42
C LEU A 10 -17.61 -16.26 14.76
N ASN A 11 -18.44 -17.24 14.38
CA ASN A 11 -17.98 -18.43 13.68
C ASN A 11 -17.36 -18.09 12.33
N LEU A 12 -17.89 -17.10 11.62
CA LEU A 12 -17.33 -16.65 10.34
C LEU A 12 -15.89 -16.16 10.51
N ILE A 13 -15.61 -15.32 11.51
CA ILE A 13 -14.24 -14.87 11.77
C ILE A 13 -13.35 -16.05 12.15
N ARG A 14 -13.75 -16.86 13.12
CA ARG A 14 -12.95 -18.01 13.60
C ARG A 14 -12.67 -19.02 12.49
N SER A 15 -13.64 -19.31 11.63
CA SER A 15 -13.47 -20.28 10.53
C SER A 15 -12.60 -19.76 9.38
N HIS A 16 -12.47 -18.44 9.22
CA HIS A 16 -11.67 -17.82 8.16
C HIS A 16 -10.27 -17.42 8.63
N ALA A 17 -10.00 -17.40 9.94
CA ALA A 17 -8.67 -17.16 10.51
C ALA A 17 -7.73 -18.36 10.32
N THR A 18 -7.50 -18.77 9.07
CA THR A 18 -6.74 -19.99 8.68
C THR A 18 -5.33 -19.71 8.20
N GLY A 19 -4.90 -18.45 8.24
CA GLY A 19 -3.56 -18.02 7.86
C GLY A 19 -2.46 -18.63 8.74
N TYR A 20 -1.25 -18.69 8.20
CA TYR A 20 -0.11 -19.33 8.85
C TYR A 20 1.21 -18.58 8.60
N GLY A 21 2.24 -18.97 9.36
CA GLY A 21 3.55 -18.34 9.30
C GLY A 21 3.73 -17.20 10.30
N LYS A 22 4.77 -16.40 10.08
CA LYS A 22 5.12 -15.25 10.93
C LYS A 22 4.03 -14.18 10.86
N PRO A 23 3.84 -13.38 11.92
CA PRO A 23 2.94 -12.24 11.84
C PRO A 23 3.54 -11.17 10.94
N LEU A 24 2.67 -10.39 10.30
CA LEU A 24 3.01 -9.09 9.76
C LEU A 24 3.71 -8.26 10.85
N GLU A 25 4.72 -7.50 10.44
CA GLU A 25 5.29 -6.46 11.30
C GLU A 25 4.17 -5.55 11.83
N PRO A 26 4.21 -5.12 13.11
CA PRO A 26 3.15 -4.31 13.71
C PRO A 26 2.77 -3.07 12.88
N ALA A 27 3.75 -2.43 12.25
CA ALA A 27 3.50 -1.30 11.34
C ALA A 27 2.62 -1.68 10.13
N LYS A 28 2.83 -2.85 9.53
CA LYS A 28 2.03 -3.35 8.39
C LYS A 28 0.62 -3.76 8.85
N ALA A 29 0.51 -4.44 9.99
CA ALA A 29 -0.80 -4.76 10.58
C ALA A 29 -1.60 -3.48 10.93
N ARG A 30 -0.90 -2.42 11.36
CA ARG A 30 -1.51 -1.12 11.62
C ARG A 30 -2.00 -0.43 10.34
N MET A 31 -1.27 -0.56 9.23
CA MET A 31 -1.73 -0.08 7.92
C MET A 31 -2.99 -0.83 7.46
N LEU A 32 -3.03 -2.15 7.65
CA LEU A 32 -4.21 -2.98 7.37
C LEU A 32 -5.43 -2.49 8.17
N LEU A 33 -5.26 -2.28 9.48
CA LEU A 33 -6.31 -1.76 10.36
C LEU A 33 -6.80 -0.37 9.91
N ALA A 34 -5.88 0.54 9.56
CA ALA A 34 -6.22 1.87 9.07
C ALA A 34 -7.11 1.82 7.83
N LEU A 35 -6.77 0.97 6.85
CA LEU A 35 -7.58 0.84 5.64
C LEU A 35 -8.92 0.17 5.92
N ARG A 36 -9.00 -0.77 6.86
CA ARG A 36 -10.28 -1.36 7.26
C ARG A 36 -11.19 -0.31 7.90
N VAL A 37 -10.66 0.51 8.81
CA VAL A 37 -11.37 1.67 9.38
C VAL A 37 -11.85 2.60 8.27
N ASN A 38 -10.98 2.96 7.31
CA ASN A 38 -11.35 3.85 6.20
C ASN A 38 -12.52 3.32 5.36
N VAL A 39 -12.53 2.02 5.04
CA VAL A 39 -13.60 1.40 4.24
C VAL A 39 -14.91 1.37 5.02
N LEU A 40 -14.85 1.00 6.30
CA LEU A 40 -16.04 0.96 7.17
C LEU A 40 -16.65 2.35 7.38
N ALA A 41 -15.81 3.38 7.56
CA ALA A 41 -16.21 4.76 7.78
C ALA A 41 -16.91 5.40 6.56
N LYS A 42 -16.86 4.78 5.37
CA LYS A 42 -17.62 5.24 4.19
C LYS A 42 -19.13 5.05 4.33
N GLY A 43 -19.58 4.25 5.29
CA GLY A 43 -21.02 4.09 5.58
C GLY A 43 -21.75 3.05 4.73
N HIS A 44 -21.06 2.33 3.85
CA HIS A 44 -21.67 1.31 2.99
C HIS A 44 -21.58 -0.12 3.54
N SER A 45 -20.91 -0.32 4.68
CA SER A 45 -20.65 -1.65 5.26
C SER A 45 -21.65 -2.10 6.31
N GLY A 46 -22.40 -1.18 6.93
CA GLY A 46 -23.36 -1.52 7.98
C GLY A 46 -22.72 -2.03 9.27
N ILE A 47 -21.49 -1.61 9.57
CA ILE A 47 -20.92 -1.79 10.90
C ILE A 47 -21.54 -0.77 11.87
N SER A 48 -21.68 -1.14 13.14
CA SER A 48 -22.08 -0.20 14.18
C SER A 48 -21.01 0.86 14.41
N LEU A 49 -21.46 2.07 14.79
CA LEU A 49 -20.55 3.15 15.18
C LEU A 49 -19.68 2.74 16.38
N GLU A 50 -20.26 2.06 17.37
CA GLU A 50 -19.53 1.61 18.55
C GLU A 50 -18.36 0.68 18.19
N ASN A 51 -18.56 -0.29 17.30
CA ASN A 51 -17.44 -1.15 16.88
C ASN A 51 -16.42 -0.38 16.03
N LEU A 52 -16.86 0.55 15.17
CA LEU A 52 -15.93 1.39 14.41
C LEU A 52 -15.05 2.24 15.34
N GLU A 53 -15.62 2.82 16.41
CA GLU A 53 -14.90 3.56 17.43
C GLU A 53 -13.89 2.66 18.16
N LYS A 54 -14.26 1.43 18.54
CA LYS A 54 -13.32 0.46 19.14
C LYS A 54 -12.14 0.14 18.22
N LEU A 55 -12.36 0.03 16.91
CA LEU A 55 -11.27 -0.15 15.92
C LEU A 55 -10.34 1.09 15.88
N ILE A 56 -10.92 2.29 15.93
CA ILE A 56 -10.16 3.55 15.95
C ILE A 56 -9.34 3.67 17.24
N ASP A 57 -9.91 3.31 18.39
CA ASP A 57 -9.21 3.31 19.67
C ASP A 57 -8.02 2.36 19.68
N ALA A 58 -8.19 1.14 19.15
CA ALA A 58 -7.09 0.19 18.98
C ALA A 58 -5.98 0.74 18.05
N PHE A 59 -6.36 1.37 16.94
CA PHE A 59 -5.42 2.01 16.02
C PHE A 59 -4.62 3.14 16.69
N ASN A 60 -5.29 3.98 17.48
CA ASN A 60 -4.70 5.10 18.21
C ASN A 60 -3.77 4.63 19.33
N ALA A 61 -4.12 3.53 20.01
CA ALA A 61 -3.30 2.90 21.04
C ALA A 61 -2.16 2.02 20.48
N TYR A 62 -1.95 1.99 19.16
CA TYR A 62 -0.97 1.12 18.50
C TYR A 62 -1.15 -0.37 18.84
N CYS A 63 -2.40 -0.79 19.09
CA CYS A 63 -2.76 -2.18 19.37
C CYS A 63 -3.20 -2.86 18.08
N VAL A 64 -2.49 -3.92 17.68
CA VAL A 64 -2.75 -4.64 16.42
C VAL A 64 -2.76 -6.13 16.61
N SER A 65 -3.65 -6.81 15.91
CA SER A 65 -3.78 -8.27 15.94
C SER A 65 -2.61 -8.97 15.27
N TYR A 66 -2.39 -10.22 15.69
CA TYR A 66 -1.53 -11.15 15.00
C TYR A 66 -2.17 -11.50 13.65
N VAL A 67 -1.59 -11.01 12.56
CA VAL A 67 -2.03 -11.31 11.20
C VAL A 67 -0.92 -12.06 10.50
N PRO A 68 -1.08 -13.37 10.20
CA PRO A 68 -0.06 -14.14 9.50
C PRO A 68 0.21 -13.62 8.08
N GLU A 69 1.45 -13.74 7.63
CA GLU A 69 1.86 -13.29 6.28
C GLU A 69 1.32 -14.17 5.14
N GLN A 70 0.86 -15.40 5.41
CA GLN A 70 0.38 -16.34 4.39
C GLN A 70 -1.07 -16.78 4.66
N GLY A 71 -1.89 -16.89 3.61
CA GLY A 71 -3.25 -17.42 3.71
C GLY A 71 -4.31 -16.73 2.84
N THR A 72 -4.01 -15.58 2.22
CA THR A 72 -4.93 -14.93 1.26
C THR A 72 -4.65 -15.37 -0.17
N VAL A 73 -5.72 -15.51 -0.96
CA VAL A 73 -5.67 -15.71 -2.42
C VAL A 73 -6.04 -14.44 -3.19
N GLY A 74 -6.55 -13.39 -2.52
CA GLY A 74 -6.92 -12.10 -3.11
C GLY A 74 -8.15 -12.09 -4.05
N CYS A 75 -8.58 -13.23 -4.60
CA CYS A 75 -9.70 -13.32 -5.54
C CYS A 75 -11.08 -13.05 -4.90
N SER A 76 -11.29 -13.50 -3.66
CA SER A 76 -12.54 -13.31 -2.91
C SER A 76 -12.38 -12.30 -1.77
N GLY A 77 -11.50 -11.32 -1.97
CA GLY A 77 -11.02 -10.46 -0.90
C GLY A 77 -9.99 -11.13 0.01
N ASP A 78 -9.53 -10.35 0.98
CA ASP A 78 -8.55 -10.66 2.00
C ASP A 78 -9.21 -11.23 3.26
N LEU A 79 -10.16 -12.16 3.06
CA LEU A 79 -10.96 -12.78 4.14
C LEU A 79 -10.09 -13.31 5.28
N CYS A 80 -9.07 -14.09 4.94
CA CYS A 80 -8.20 -14.74 5.91
C CYS A 80 -7.39 -13.75 6.80
N PRO A 81 -6.60 -12.82 6.23
CA PRO A 81 -5.85 -11.87 7.04
C PRO A 81 -6.75 -10.87 7.78
N LEU A 82 -7.89 -10.48 7.20
CA LEU A 82 -8.85 -9.61 7.91
C LEU A 82 -9.60 -10.38 9.02
N ALA A 83 -9.82 -11.68 8.88
CA ALA A 83 -10.33 -12.51 9.97
C ALA A 83 -9.35 -12.58 11.13
N HIS A 84 -8.05 -12.74 10.87
CA HIS A 84 -7.01 -12.64 11.91
C HIS A 84 -6.95 -11.25 12.54
N LEU A 85 -7.15 -10.19 11.75
CA LEU A 85 -7.29 -8.82 12.28
C LEU A 85 -8.47 -8.72 13.24
N ALA A 86 -9.65 -9.18 12.83
CA ALA A 86 -10.86 -9.15 13.65
C ALA A 86 -10.75 -10.03 14.90
N LEU A 87 -10.07 -11.18 14.81
CA LEU A 87 -9.91 -12.12 15.92
C LEU A 87 -9.21 -11.46 17.13
N GLY A 88 -8.13 -10.71 16.90
CA GLY A 88 -7.47 -9.95 17.97
C GLY A 88 -8.39 -8.87 18.58
N LEU A 89 -9.16 -8.17 17.75
CA LEU A 89 -10.10 -7.14 18.21
C LEU A 89 -11.29 -7.71 19.01
N LEU A 90 -11.62 -8.99 18.83
CA LEU A 90 -12.55 -9.75 19.68
C LEU A 90 -11.94 -10.13 21.04
N GLY A 91 -10.63 -9.89 21.25
CA GLY A 91 -9.90 -10.36 22.41
C GLY A 91 -9.43 -11.81 22.30
N GLU A 92 -9.45 -12.40 21.11
CA GLU A 92 -9.00 -13.77 20.83
C GLU A 92 -7.65 -13.81 20.12
N GLY A 93 -6.87 -14.86 20.35
CA GLY A 93 -5.54 -15.01 19.75
C GLY A 93 -4.48 -14.10 20.39
N GLN A 94 -3.65 -13.48 19.56
CA GLN A 94 -2.54 -12.63 20.00
C GLN A 94 -2.70 -11.22 19.44
N MET A 95 -2.28 -10.22 20.21
CA MET A 95 -2.12 -8.84 19.77
C MET A 95 -0.74 -8.33 20.17
N TRP A 96 -0.32 -7.25 19.53
CA TRP A 96 0.87 -6.50 19.86
C TRP A 96 0.50 -5.09 20.30
N SER A 97 1.20 -4.57 21.30
CA SER A 97 1.24 -3.14 21.62
C SER A 97 2.65 -2.72 22.04
N PRO A 98 2.99 -1.41 22.03
CA PRO A 98 4.29 -0.95 22.49
C PRO A 98 4.59 -1.30 23.96
N SER A 99 3.55 -1.37 24.81
CA SER A 99 3.67 -1.65 26.24
C SER A 99 3.77 -3.14 26.56
N THR A 100 3.12 -4.00 25.77
CA THR A 100 3.04 -5.44 26.05
C THR A 100 3.94 -6.31 25.19
N GLY A 101 4.40 -5.82 24.04
CA GLY A 101 4.87 -6.71 22.97
C GLY A 101 3.74 -7.64 22.50
N TRP A 102 4.09 -8.80 21.96
CA TRP A 102 3.13 -9.85 21.61
C TRP A 102 2.61 -10.55 22.87
N ALA A 103 1.29 -10.54 23.08
CA ALA A 103 0.63 -11.16 24.22
C ALA A 103 -0.81 -11.59 23.85
N PRO A 104 -1.51 -12.36 24.71
CA PRO A 104 -2.93 -12.66 24.51
C PRO A 104 -3.75 -11.40 24.25
N ALA A 105 -4.58 -11.43 23.22
CA ALA A 105 -5.34 -10.27 22.77
C ALA A 105 -6.19 -9.64 23.89
N SER A 106 -6.83 -10.48 24.71
CA SER A 106 -7.56 -10.06 25.92
C SER A 106 -6.72 -9.22 26.88
N ASP A 107 -5.45 -9.58 27.06
CA ASP A 107 -4.55 -8.93 28.00
C ASP A 107 -4.06 -7.60 27.42
N VAL A 108 -3.76 -7.56 26.13
CA VAL A 108 -3.38 -6.34 25.42
C VAL A 108 -4.49 -5.31 25.44
N LEU A 109 -5.73 -5.72 25.13
CA LEU A 109 -6.90 -4.85 25.18
C LEU A 109 -7.10 -4.30 26.59
N LYS A 110 -7.13 -5.19 27.60
CA LYS A 110 -7.30 -4.79 29.01
C LYS A 110 -6.19 -3.86 29.49
N HIS A 111 -4.93 -4.16 29.17
CA HIS A 111 -3.77 -3.36 29.60
C HIS A 111 -3.81 -1.93 29.03
N ASN A 112 -4.32 -1.77 27.80
CA ASN A 112 -4.42 -0.47 27.14
C ASN A 112 -5.79 0.21 27.33
N GLY A 113 -6.66 -0.31 28.21
CA GLY A 113 -7.98 0.28 28.49
C GLY A 113 -8.97 0.17 27.34
N LEU A 114 -8.76 -0.78 26.41
CA LEU A 114 -9.58 -1.00 25.24
C LEU A 114 -10.65 -2.06 25.50
N ARG A 115 -11.81 -1.90 24.86
CA ARG A 115 -12.92 -2.86 24.91
C ARG A 115 -12.91 -3.75 23.66
N PRO A 116 -13.13 -5.07 23.78
CA PRO A 116 -13.34 -5.93 22.62
C PRO A 116 -14.55 -5.50 21.79
N ILE A 117 -14.51 -5.79 20.50
CA ILE A 117 -15.68 -5.63 19.62
C ILE A 117 -16.73 -6.70 19.95
N GLU A 118 -18.00 -6.35 19.74
CA GLU A 118 -19.14 -7.25 19.97
C GLU A 118 -19.96 -7.31 18.69
N LEU A 119 -20.10 -8.49 18.09
CA LEU A 119 -20.61 -8.60 16.72
C LEU A 119 -22.12 -8.78 16.72
N SER A 120 -22.79 -7.89 15.98
CA SER A 120 -24.18 -8.06 15.59
C SER A 120 -24.28 -8.42 14.09
N TYR A 121 -25.47 -8.30 13.50
CA TYR A 121 -25.75 -8.69 12.12
C TYR A 121 -24.76 -8.10 11.12
N LYS A 122 -24.27 -8.92 10.18
CA LYS A 122 -23.32 -8.56 9.11
C LYS A 122 -21.94 -8.09 9.58
N GLU A 123 -21.76 -7.65 10.83
CA GLU A 123 -20.51 -7.03 11.28
C GLU A 123 -19.30 -7.94 11.15
N GLY A 124 -19.46 -9.24 11.38
CA GLY A 124 -18.39 -10.22 11.14
C GLY A 124 -17.94 -10.23 9.68
N LEU A 125 -18.89 -10.29 8.74
CA LEU A 125 -18.58 -10.21 7.31
C LEU A 125 -18.01 -8.84 6.93
N ALA A 126 -18.59 -7.77 7.44
CA ALA A 126 -18.14 -6.40 7.21
C ALA A 126 -16.71 -6.17 7.74
N LEU A 127 -16.22 -6.92 8.72
CA LEU A 127 -14.83 -6.79 9.17
C LEU A 127 -13.84 -7.51 8.25
N ILE A 128 -14.28 -8.59 7.60
CA ILE A 128 -13.38 -9.50 6.88
C ILE A 128 -13.44 -9.37 5.35
N ASN A 129 -14.44 -8.67 4.81
CA ASN A 129 -14.68 -8.63 3.37
C ASN A 129 -14.09 -7.36 2.72
N GLY A 130 -13.05 -7.53 1.90
CA GLY A 130 -12.41 -6.45 1.14
C GLY A 130 -10.96 -6.72 0.76
N THR A 131 -10.26 -5.72 0.23
CA THR A 131 -8.93 -5.87 -0.42
C THR A 131 -7.80 -5.18 0.36
N GLN A 132 -7.97 -4.99 1.67
CA GLN A 132 -7.13 -4.09 2.46
C GLN A 132 -5.71 -4.62 2.69
N LEU A 133 -5.45 -5.93 2.70
CA LEU A 133 -4.08 -6.43 2.86
C LEU A 133 -3.28 -6.18 1.59
N VAL A 134 -3.79 -6.63 0.45
CA VAL A 134 -3.10 -6.42 -0.83
C VAL A 134 -2.89 -4.93 -1.10
N SER A 135 -3.89 -4.10 -0.79
CA SER A 135 -3.82 -2.65 -1.01
C SER A 135 -2.88 -1.93 -0.03
N SER A 136 -2.84 -2.33 1.24
CA SER A 136 -1.90 -1.73 2.22
C SER A 136 -0.45 -2.06 1.90
N ILE A 137 -0.14 -3.33 1.61
CA ILE A 137 1.22 -3.75 1.24
C ILE A 137 1.63 -3.17 -0.11
N GLY A 138 0.71 -3.14 -1.08
CA GLY A 138 0.93 -2.48 -2.37
C GLY A 138 1.26 -0.99 -2.22
N SER A 139 0.51 -0.28 -1.38
CA SER A 139 0.74 1.15 -1.12
C SER A 139 2.11 1.40 -0.46
N LEU A 140 2.52 0.55 0.49
CA LEU A 140 3.86 0.60 1.07
C LEU A 140 4.94 0.38 -0.01
N ALA A 141 4.73 -0.58 -0.90
CA ALA A 141 5.65 -0.87 -1.98
C ALA A 141 5.79 0.31 -2.95
N VAL A 142 4.69 1.00 -3.29
CA VAL A 142 4.71 2.21 -4.12
C VAL A 142 5.56 3.30 -3.49
N VAL A 143 5.35 3.63 -2.21
CA VAL A 143 6.14 4.68 -1.52
C VAL A 143 7.62 4.31 -1.51
N ARG A 144 7.95 3.04 -1.26
CA ARG A 144 9.35 2.57 -1.30
C ARG A 144 9.91 2.65 -2.72
N ALA A 145 9.15 2.28 -3.74
CA ALA A 145 9.55 2.35 -5.13
C ALA A 145 9.78 3.80 -5.59
N GLU A 146 8.90 4.75 -5.23
CA GLU A 146 9.09 6.18 -5.53
C GLU A 146 10.40 6.71 -4.95
N ASN A 147 10.70 6.35 -3.70
CA ASN A 147 11.94 6.76 -3.04
C ASN A 147 13.18 6.13 -3.69
N LEU A 148 13.13 4.82 -3.99
CA LEU A 148 14.22 4.12 -4.66
C LEU A 148 14.46 4.65 -6.08
N ALA A 149 13.41 4.93 -6.85
CA ALA A 149 13.53 5.46 -8.21
C ALA A 149 14.16 6.87 -8.22
N LYS A 150 13.81 7.73 -7.24
CA LYS A 150 14.46 9.03 -7.06
C LYS A 150 15.95 8.88 -6.68
N GLN A 151 16.27 7.96 -5.77
CA GLN A 151 17.66 7.68 -5.40
C GLN A 151 18.47 7.14 -6.58
N ALA A 152 17.87 6.27 -7.41
CA ALA A 152 18.49 5.75 -8.61
C ALA A 152 18.87 6.87 -9.59
N ASP A 153 18.02 7.88 -9.79
CA ASP A 153 18.34 9.05 -10.61
C ASP A 153 19.57 9.81 -10.07
N VAL A 154 19.67 9.98 -8.75
CA VAL A 154 20.81 10.65 -8.09
C VAL A 154 22.09 9.82 -8.23
N ILE A 155 22.02 8.53 -7.97
CA ILE A 155 23.16 7.61 -8.12
C ILE A 155 23.63 7.57 -9.57
N ALA A 156 22.71 7.57 -10.54
CA ALA A 156 23.04 7.62 -11.95
C ALA A 156 23.75 8.93 -12.33
N ALA A 157 23.31 10.07 -11.78
CA ALA A 157 24.00 11.34 -11.96
C ALA A 157 25.43 11.29 -11.42
N LEU A 158 25.62 10.84 -10.17
CA LEU A 158 26.95 10.70 -9.56
C LEU A 158 27.86 9.75 -10.36
N THR A 159 27.31 8.64 -10.82
CA THR A 159 28.04 7.65 -11.62
C THR A 159 28.49 8.24 -12.96
N LEU A 160 27.60 8.95 -13.66
CA LEU A 160 27.94 9.66 -14.89
C LEU A 160 29.05 10.69 -14.66
N ASP A 161 28.94 11.45 -13.57
CA ASP A 161 29.88 12.52 -13.25
C ASP A 161 31.31 11.98 -13.04
N VAL A 162 31.47 10.98 -12.17
CA VAL A 162 32.76 10.35 -11.89
C VAL A 162 33.36 9.69 -13.14
N LEU A 163 32.53 9.10 -14.00
CA LEU A 163 32.96 8.47 -15.25
C LEU A 163 33.20 9.48 -16.39
N LYS A 164 33.07 10.77 -16.12
CA LYS A 164 33.20 11.85 -17.11
C LYS A 164 32.31 11.59 -18.34
N GLY A 165 31.04 11.26 -18.08
CA GLY A 165 30.01 10.99 -19.08
C GLY A 165 29.38 12.27 -19.63
N THR A 166 29.04 12.26 -20.92
CA THR A 166 28.47 13.44 -21.59
C THR A 166 27.01 13.65 -21.20
N THR A 167 26.73 14.85 -20.72
CA THR A 167 25.38 15.31 -20.37
C THR A 167 24.57 15.81 -21.55
N ARG A 168 25.19 15.94 -22.74
CA ARG A 168 24.51 16.33 -23.98
C ARG A 168 23.36 15.38 -24.32
N ALA A 169 23.48 14.12 -23.93
CA ALA A 169 22.43 13.12 -24.06
C ALA A 169 21.12 13.52 -23.36
N PHE A 170 21.20 14.39 -22.35
CA PHE A 170 20.06 14.81 -21.53
C PHE A 170 19.51 16.18 -21.93
N ASP A 171 19.94 16.77 -23.04
CA ASP A 171 19.45 18.06 -23.54
C ASP A 171 17.93 18.03 -23.72
N ALA A 172 17.24 19.06 -23.23
CA ALA A 172 15.78 19.15 -23.29
C ALA A 172 15.22 19.00 -24.72
N LYS A 173 15.97 19.44 -25.76
CA LYS A 173 15.57 19.28 -27.17
C LYS A 173 15.41 17.80 -27.55
N VAL A 174 16.29 16.92 -27.06
CA VAL A 174 16.25 15.47 -27.32
C VAL A 174 15.01 14.85 -26.70
N HIS A 175 14.68 15.21 -25.47
CA HIS A 175 13.55 14.63 -24.75
C HIS A 175 12.20 15.25 -25.15
N LYS A 176 12.20 16.48 -25.67
CA LYS A 176 11.00 17.14 -26.20
C LYS A 176 10.49 16.50 -27.49
N VAL A 177 11.38 15.98 -28.36
CA VAL A 177 10.97 15.28 -29.59
C VAL A 177 10.48 13.84 -29.36
N ARG A 178 10.60 13.32 -28.12
CA ARG A 178 10.01 12.05 -27.68
C ARG A 178 9.39 12.22 -26.28
N PRO A 179 8.18 12.81 -26.17
CA PRO A 179 7.71 13.46 -24.96
C PRO A 179 7.06 12.52 -23.93
N HIS A 180 7.67 11.37 -23.62
CA HIS A 180 7.20 10.56 -22.49
C HIS A 180 7.43 11.33 -21.16
N LYS A 181 6.43 11.32 -20.27
CA LYS A 181 6.41 12.09 -19.02
C LYS A 181 7.63 11.75 -18.14
N GLY A 182 7.82 10.48 -17.84
CA GLY A 182 8.93 10.00 -17.02
C GLY A 182 10.29 10.23 -17.67
N GLN A 183 10.41 10.06 -19.00
CA GLN A 183 11.65 10.34 -19.72
C GLN A 183 12.06 11.82 -19.59
N ASN A 184 11.11 12.75 -19.71
CA ASN A 184 11.39 14.18 -19.54
C ASN A 184 11.71 14.53 -18.07
N LEU A 185 11.01 13.91 -17.12
CA LEU A 185 11.26 14.06 -15.69
C LEU A 185 12.71 13.70 -15.33
N VAL A 186 13.16 12.50 -15.71
CA VAL A 186 14.51 12.03 -15.38
C VAL A 186 15.58 12.87 -16.07
N ALA A 187 15.42 13.18 -17.36
CA ALA A 187 16.35 14.06 -18.06
C ALA A 187 16.45 15.43 -17.39
N GLY A 188 15.32 16.00 -16.94
CA GLY A 188 15.29 17.23 -16.16
C GLY A 188 16.07 17.14 -14.85
N ARG A 189 15.89 16.05 -14.10
CA ARG A 189 16.65 15.80 -12.86
C ARG A 189 18.15 15.68 -13.10
N LEU A 190 18.58 14.91 -14.09
CA LEU A 190 20.00 14.77 -14.41
C LEU A 190 20.62 16.12 -14.81
N ARG A 191 19.92 16.93 -15.61
CA ARG A 191 20.37 18.30 -15.90
C ARG A 191 20.46 19.15 -14.64
N ALA A 192 19.47 19.08 -13.75
CA ALA A 192 19.47 19.86 -12.51
C ALA A 192 20.62 19.46 -11.57
N LEU A 193 20.95 18.16 -11.48
CA LEU A 193 22.00 17.65 -10.61
C LEU A 193 23.42 17.90 -11.14
N LEU A 194 23.61 17.86 -12.46
CA LEU A 194 24.94 17.94 -13.08
C LEU A 194 25.27 19.33 -13.62
N HIS A 195 24.25 20.10 -13.99
CA HIS A 195 24.37 21.32 -14.78
C HIS A 195 23.42 22.44 -14.40
N SER A 196 22.84 22.41 -13.19
CA SER A 196 22.16 23.62 -12.71
C SER A 196 23.19 24.70 -12.35
N ASP A 197 22.81 25.96 -12.54
CA ASP A 197 23.62 27.09 -12.10
C ASP A 197 23.81 27.12 -10.58
N LEU A 198 22.89 26.50 -9.84
CA LEU A 198 22.91 26.41 -8.37
C LEU A 198 23.86 25.31 -7.85
N ASN A 199 23.97 24.19 -8.58
CA ASN A 199 24.78 23.03 -8.19
C ASN A 199 25.57 22.53 -9.40
N ARG A 200 26.53 23.33 -9.86
CA ARG A 200 27.35 22.99 -11.03
C ARG A 200 28.42 21.97 -10.63
N SER A 201 28.48 20.84 -11.33
CA SER A 201 29.61 19.91 -11.16
C SER A 201 30.85 20.42 -11.91
N GLU A 202 31.95 20.59 -11.18
CA GLU A 202 33.26 20.89 -11.75
C GLU A 202 33.79 19.75 -12.61
N ILE A 203 33.46 18.49 -12.25
CA ILE A 203 33.86 17.32 -13.04
C ILE A 203 33.11 17.35 -14.37
N ALA A 204 31.77 17.50 -14.35
CA ALA A 204 30.95 17.66 -15.55
C ALA A 204 31.43 18.80 -16.46
N GLU A 205 31.87 19.90 -15.87
CA GLU A 205 32.43 21.02 -16.63
C GLU A 205 33.79 20.70 -17.26
N SER A 206 34.70 20.08 -16.50
CA SER A 206 36.07 19.78 -16.93
C SER A 206 36.17 18.95 -18.21
N HIS A 207 35.10 18.22 -18.56
CA HIS A 207 35.07 17.35 -19.73
C HIS A 207 33.93 17.69 -20.71
N ARG A 208 33.27 18.84 -20.56
CA ARG A 208 32.20 19.30 -21.48
C ARG A 208 32.63 19.28 -22.95
N HIS A 209 33.91 19.55 -23.20
CA HIS A 209 34.52 19.64 -24.54
C HIS A 209 35.60 18.56 -24.79
N CYS A 210 35.60 17.43 -24.07
CA CYS A 210 36.67 16.42 -24.15
C CYS A 210 36.67 15.54 -25.42
N GLY A 211 35.84 15.86 -26.43
CA GLY A 211 35.75 15.10 -27.68
C GLY A 211 34.95 13.79 -27.62
N LYS A 212 34.48 13.36 -26.44
CA LYS A 212 33.64 12.17 -26.28
C LYS A 212 32.27 12.37 -26.95
N VAL A 213 31.95 11.56 -27.94
CA VAL A 213 30.73 11.71 -28.74
C VAL A 213 29.51 11.07 -28.07
N GLN A 214 29.66 9.87 -27.50
CA GLN A 214 28.57 9.12 -26.86
C GLN A 214 29.10 8.26 -25.70
N ASP A 215 28.27 8.08 -24.67
CA ASP A 215 28.46 7.04 -23.66
C ASP A 215 27.75 5.73 -24.03
N ALA A 216 28.11 4.67 -23.30
CA ALA A 216 27.39 3.41 -23.28
C ALA A 216 25.91 3.61 -22.89
N TYR A 217 25.05 2.70 -23.36
CA TYR A 217 23.61 2.79 -23.13
C TYR A 217 23.23 2.82 -21.64
N THR A 218 23.99 2.15 -20.77
CA THR A 218 23.76 2.17 -19.33
C THR A 218 23.80 3.57 -18.70
N LEU A 219 24.51 4.51 -19.33
CA LEU A 219 24.58 5.92 -18.90
C LEU A 219 23.71 6.82 -19.78
N ARG A 220 23.83 6.66 -21.11
CA ARG A 220 23.15 7.52 -22.08
C ARG A 220 21.64 7.34 -22.10
N CYS A 221 21.16 6.13 -21.82
CA CYS A 221 19.74 5.80 -21.88
C CYS A 221 19.04 5.86 -20.51
N VAL A 222 19.69 6.43 -19.48
CA VAL A 222 19.10 6.56 -18.13
C VAL A 222 17.71 7.21 -18.18
N PRO A 223 17.48 8.34 -18.88
CA PRO A 223 16.13 8.91 -18.93
C PRO A 223 15.07 7.99 -19.53
N GLN A 224 15.42 7.20 -20.55
CA GLN A 224 14.50 6.29 -21.21
C GLN A 224 14.16 5.10 -20.31
N VAL A 225 15.16 4.56 -19.60
CA VAL A 225 15.00 3.39 -18.73
C VAL A 225 14.33 3.78 -17.40
N HIS A 226 14.87 4.77 -16.68
CA HIS A 226 14.27 5.22 -15.42
C HIS A 226 12.93 5.91 -15.68
N GLY A 227 12.76 6.56 -16.83
CA GLY A 227 11.53 7.27 -17.17
C GLY A 227 10.31 6.35 -17.17
N VAL A 228 10.38 5.19 -17.85
CA VAL A 228 9.28 4.22 -17.83
C VAL A 228 9.06 3.62 -16.44
N THR A 229 10.10 3.52 -15.61
CA THR A 229 9.96 3.14 -14.19
C THR A 229 9.14 4.15 -13.41
N HIS A 230 9.44 5.45 -13.52
CA HIS A 230 8.63 6.51 -12.86
C HIS A 230 7.19 6.53 -13.38
N ASP A 231 6.99 6.41 -14.70
CA ASP A 231 5.64 6.34 -15.29
C ASP A 231 4.87 5.11 -14.79
N THR A 232 5.53 3.97 -14.65
CA THR A 232 4.92 2.74 -14.13
C THR A 232 4.55 2.88 -12.65
N ILE A 233 5.42 3.47 -11.83
CA ILE A 233 5.14 3.70 -10.41
C ILE A 233 3.93 4.62 -10.25
N GLU A 234 3.84 5.69 -11.05
CA GLU A 234 2.69 6.60 -11.04
C GLU A 234 1.40 5.88 -11.43
N PHE A 235 1.42 5.06 -12.49
CA PHE A 235 0.26 4.25 -12.88
C PHE A 235 -0.23 3.33 -11.75
N VAL A 236 0.69 2.63 -11.08
CA VAL A 236 0.35 1.75 -9.95
C VAL A 236 -0.21 2.55 -8.77
N LYS A 237 0.37 3.72 -8.50
CA LYS A 237 -0.08 4.63 -7.44
C LYS A 237 -1.50 5.13 -7.69
N GLU A 238 -1.83 5.53 -8.92
CA GLU A 238 -3.18 5.97 -9.30
C GLU A 238 -4.22 4.86 -9.05
N LEU A 239 -3.91 3.65 -9.51
CA LEU A 239 -4.80 2.50 -9.34
C LEU A 239 -5.01 2.17 -7.85
N LEU A 240 -3.93 2.08 -7.06
CA LEU A 240 -4.04 1.80 -5.63
C LEU A 240 -4.69 2.94 -4.83
N ASN A 241 -4.53 4.19 -5.25
CA ASN A 241 -5.21 5.33 -4.63
C ASN A 241 -6.73 5.25 -4.77
N ILE A 242 -7.22 4.74 -5.90
CA ILE A 242 -8.66 4.47 -6.08
C ILE A 242 -9.08 3.34 -5.14
N GLU A 243 -8.31 2.23 -5.13
CA GLU A 243 -8.64 1.03 -4.34
C GLU A 243 -8.72 1.31 -2.84
N ILE A 244 -7.70 1.95 -2.25
CA ILE A 244 -7.68 2.26 -0.81
C ILE A 244 -8.81 3.20 -0.37
N ASN A 245 -9.38 3.95 -1.33
CA ASN A 245 -10.48 4.90 -1.12
C ASN A 245 -11.83 4.37 -1.61
N SER A 246 -11.93 3.09 -1.98
CA SER A 246 -13.17 2.45 -2.43
C SER A 246 -13.92 1.75 -1.28
N ALA A 247 -15.23 1.53 -1.46
CA ALA A 247 -16.01 0.68 -0.58
C ALA A 247 -15.96 -0.76 -1.10
N THR A 248 -15.07 -1.57 -0.53
CA THR A 248 -14.76 -2.93 -1.03
C THR A 248 -15.46 -4.04 -0.21
N ASP A 249 -16.71 -3.82 0.19
CA ASP A 249 -17.49 -4.78 0.99
C ASP A 249 -18.63 -5.38 0.15
N ASN A 250 -19.32 -6.39 0.69
CA ASN A 250 -20.53 -6.96 0.11
C ASN A 250 -21.43 -7.62 1.19
N PRO A 251 -22.76 -7.45 1.12
CA PRO A 251 -23.47 -6.47 0.28
C PRO A 251 -23.17 -5.03 0.72
N LEU A 252 -23.38 -4.08 -0.20
CA LEU A 252 -23.27 -2.65 0.08
C LEU A 252 -24.64 -2.09 0.46
N ILE A 253 -24.63 -1.15 1.40
CA ILE A 253 -25.82 -0.45 1.90
C ILE A 253 -25.80 0.98 1.36
N PHE A 254 -26.91 1.40 0.76
CA PHE A 254 -27.13 2.75 0.26
C PHE A 254 -28.31 3.35 1.02
N SER A 255 -28.01 3.97 2.16
CA SER A 255 -29.02 4.47 3.10
C SER A 255 -29.84 5.65 2.56
N ASP A 256 -29.29 6.39 1.59
CA ASP A 256 -29.95 7.50 0.90
C ASP A 256 -31.10 7.05 -0.02
N VAL A 257 -31.00 5.83 -0.56
CA VAL A 257 -32.04 5.22 -1.42
C VAL A 257 -32.69 3.99 -0.78
N GLU A 258 -32.35 3.69 0.48
CA GLU A 258 -32.85 2.53 1.25
C GLU A 258 -32.62 1.16 0.56
N GLU A 259 -31.50 1.00 -0.14
CA GLU A 259 -31.18 -0.22 -0.88
C GLU A 259 -30.00 -1.01 -0.28
N ILE A 260 -30.08 -2.34 -0.41
CA ILE A 260 -28.99 -3.28 -0.14
C ILE A 260 -28.67 -4.02 -1.43
N ILE A 261 -27.48 -3.80 -1.97
CA ILE A 261 -27.08 -4.32 -3.28
C ILE A 261 -25.93 -5.32 -3.11
N SER A 262 -26.12 -6.53 -3.63
CA SER A 262 -25.05 -7.53 -3.73
C SER A 262 -24.17 -7.23 -4.95
N GLY A 263 -22.86 -7.24 -4.75
CA GLY A 263 -21.88 -6.94 -5.79
C GLY A 263 -20.54 -7.64 -5.55
N GLY A 264 -19.54 -7.26 -6.37
CA GLY A 264 -18.22 -7.89 -6.38
C GLY A 264 -17.07 -6.98 -5.94
N ASN A 265 -17.34 -5.88 -5.23
CA ASN A 265 -16.32 -4.88 -4.90
C ASN A 265 -15.20 -5.39 -3.98
N PHE A 266 -15.35 -6.58 -3.39
CA PHE A 266 -14.29 -7.25 -2.64
C PHE A 266 -13.23 -7.93 -3.52
N HIS A 267 -13.44 -8.03 -4.84
CA HIS A 267 -12.53 -8.75 -5.73
C HIS A 267 -11.24 -7.95 -5.99
N GLY A 268 -10.09 -8.49 -5.59
CA GLY A 268 -8.79 -7.80 -5.62
C GLY A 268 -8.06 -7.79 -6.97
N GLU A 269 -8.75 -7.84 -8.11
CA GLU A 269 -8.06 -7.93 -9.42
C GLU A 269 -7.25 -6.66 -9.71
N TYR A 270 -7.83 -5.49 -9.43
CA TYR A 270 -7.14 -4.20 -9.56
C TYR A 270 -5.84 -4.18 -8.74
N PRO A 271 -5.86 -4.31 -7.40
CA PRO A 271 -4.63 -4.26 -6.61
C PRO A 271 -3.66 -5.41 -6.95
N ALA A 272 -4.15 -6.60 -7.32
CA ALA A 272 -3.30 -7.69 -7.78
C ALA A 272 -2.56 -7.34 -9.09
N LYS A 273 -3.25 -6.77 -10.08
CA LYS A 273 -2.66 -6.34 -11.35
C LYS A 273 -1.65 -5.22 -11.15
N ALA A 274 -1.94 -4.27 -10.26
CA ALA A 274 -1.04 -3.19 -9.88
C ALA A 274 0.31 -3.71 -9.35
N ILE A 275 0.28 -4.72 -8.47
CA ILE A 275 1.50 -5.23 -7.83
C ILE A 275 2.23 -6.25 -8.73
N LYS A 276 1.51 -7.00 -9.57
CA LYS A 276 2.06 -8.04 -10.45
C LYS A 276 2.36 -7.51 -11.85
N ASN A 277 2.98 -6.34 -11.98
CA ASN A 277 3.29 -5.75 -13.28
C ASN A 277 4.42 -6.50 -14.01
N LYS A 278 4.16 -7.75 -14.39
CA LYS A 278 4.96 -8.50 -15.36
C LYS A 278 4.62 -7.93 -16.74
N TYR A 279 5.56 -7.18 -17.30
CA TYR A 279 5.73 -7.17 -18.75
C TYR A 279 6.19 -8.58 -19.11
N ASN A 280 5.28 -9.41 -19.66
CA ASN A 280 5.67 -10.63 -20.36
C ASN A 280 6.29 -10.23 -21.70
#